data_AF-A0A5Q4EQ71-F1
#
_entry.id   AF-A0A5Q4EQ71-F1
#
_cell.length_a   1.000
_cell.length_b   1.000
_cell.length_c   1.000
_cell.angle_alpha   90.00
_cell.angle_beta   90.00
_cell.angle_gamma   90.00
#
_symmetry.space_group_name_H-M   'P 1'
#
loop_
_entity.id
_entity.type
_entity.pdbx_description
1 polymer ?
#
loop_
_entity_poly.entity_id
_entity_poly.type
_entity_poly.pdbx_seq_one_letter_code
_entity_poly.pdbx_strand_id
1 'polypeptide(L)'
;MMQDRPDHGALTRKVCSRTVRLLAAAALLTQASCGTRVGEPESVLTKLPPPTVEPTQRNGGKTETADDRRPMRTLSEDDASRGLSDVAVLTGPPAMPTGFTLGAGDGATAEDIELAAAMAGGSAAGGRAAQENLVDHILIDALVGQINGRPVYASEFFAPMDARLRADAREMSEREWLESTRSRISRALQERVTDELLLAEFEASVPAQHRPGLLAYVRDLRENIISLSRGSSELAEQRLQDSEGLTLDQAVRSQRDRSFIQQQIYTQVTSRVFVSWREVQIEYERNRDRYISPGAATLRMIWVPLDDEARIERVMRALEAGEPFDVVAARESDYNRSEGGLESVTLDGPSFAESRLFSVETLNSRAVALSPGQTSDPFEFNRRLVWIHLESVSEPVSSLFDVQVKIHNELWNQRFMEENARYFTQLIERGSLTDIQEMERRLFRIAAERYLLAGRE
;
A
#
# COMPACT_ATOMS: atom_id res chain seq x y z
N MET A 1 5.70 30.01 -66.97
CA MET A 1 5.77 28.57 -66.66
C MET A 1 6.54 28.42 -65.36
N MET A 2 5.88 27.90 -64.33
CA MET A 2 6.35 27.40 -63.02
C MET A 2 7.57 28.07 -62.34
N GLN A 3 7.31 28.74 -61.21
CA GLN A 3 8.29 29.02 -60.16
C GLN A 3 7.97 28.16 -58.94
N ASP A 4 8.92 27.29 -58.58
CA ASP A 4 8.92 26.46 -57.38
C ASP A 4 9.02 27.30 -56.10
N ARG A 5 8.18 26.96 -55.11
CA ARG A 5 8.32 27.40 -53.70
C ARG A 5 8.76 26.19 -52.86
N PRO A 6 9.76 26.32 -51.97
CA PRO A 6 10.07 25.26 -51.02
C PRO A 6 9.18 25.36 -49.76
N ASP A 7 8.64 24.21 -49.36
CA ASP A 7 7.89 23.99 -48.13
C ASP A 7 8.79 24.10 -46.88
N HIS A 8 8.53 25.11 -46.05
CA HIS A 8 9.05 25.20 -44.69
C HIS A 8 7.94 24.87 -43.69
N GLY A 9 7.76 23.58 -43.35
CA GLY A 9 6.63 23.18 -42.51
C GLY A 9 6.69 21.82 -41.81
N ALA A 10 7.86 21.22 -41.55
CA ALA A 10 7.89 19.84 -41.00
C ALA A 10 8.86 19.57 -39.82
N LEU A 11 9.61 20.55 -39.32
CA LEU A 11 10.69 20.28 -38.33
C LEU A 11 10.37 20.59 -36.86
N THR A 12 9.27 21.28 -36.54
CA THR A 12 9.00 21.72 -35.15
C THR A 12 8.14 20.77 -34.31
N ARG A 13 7.44 19.78 -34.89
CA ARG A 13 6.63 18.82 -34.09
C ARG A 13 7.39 17.60 -33.58
N LYS A 14 8.57 17.28 -34.14
CA LYS A 14 9.33 16.07 -33.74
C LYS A 14 10.12 16.22 -32.43
N VAL A 15 10.37 17.45 -31.96
CA VAL A 15 11.18 17.68 -30.76
C VAL A 15 10.36 17.53 -29.47
N CYS A 16 9.09 17.95 -29.43
CA CYS A 16 8.24 17.76 -28.23
C CYS A 16 7.97 16.29 -27.89
N SER A 17 7.79 15.41 -28.88
CA SER A 17 7.45 14.00 -28.64
C SER A 17 8.58 13.19 -28.00
N ARG A 18 9.85 13.56 -28.25
CA ARG A 18 11.01 12.87 -27.68
C ARG A 18 11.22 13.20 -26.20
N THR A 19 10.95 14.44 -25.78
CA THR A 19 11.12 14.89 -24.39
C THR A 19 10.09 14.27 -23.46
N VAL A 20 8.83 14.13 -23.92
CA VAL A 20 7.74 13.52 -23.13
C VAL A 20 8.00 12.03 -22.86
N ARG A 21 8.52 11.28 -23.85
CA ARG A 21 8.87 9.86 -23.67
C ARG A 21 10.06 9.64 -22.73
N LEU A 22 11.01 10.58 -22.68
CA LEU A 22 12.16 10.51 -21.77
C LEU A 22 11.76 10.77 -20.30
N LEU A 23 10.77 11.64 -20.06
CA LEU A 23 10.24 11.89 -18.71
C LEU A 23 9.42 10.71 -18.17
N ALA A 24 8.61 10.06 -19.01
CA ALA A 24 7.87 8.84 -18.61
C ALA A 24 8.80 7.66 -18.27
N ALA A 25 9.93 7.51 -18.99
CA ALA A 25 10.91 6.47 -18.72
C ALA A 25 11.73 6.74 -17.43
N ALA A 26 12.01 8.00 -17.11
CA ALA A 26 12.73 8.37 -15.88
C ALA A 26 11.91 8.12 -14.60
N ALA A 27 10.58 8.27 -14.66
CA ALA A 27 9.69 7.93 -13.55
C ALA A 27 9.66 6.42 -13.24
N LEU A 28 9.76 5.57 -14.27
CA LEU A 28 9.80 4.11 -14.14
C LEU A 28 11.16 3.59 -13.63
N LEU A 29 12.28 4.23 -14.00
CA LEU A 29 13.62 3.79 -13.59
C LEU A 29 13.99 4.19 -12.16
N THR A 30 13.35 5.21 -11.58
CA THR A 30 13.68 5.67 -10.22
C THR A 30 13.08 4.78 -9.12
N GLN A 31 12.07 3.96 -9.43
CA GLN A 31 11.48 3.03 -8.45
C GLN A 31 12.14 1.63 -8.41
N ALA A 32 13.00 1.30 -9.37
CA ALA A 32 13.65 -0.02 -9.44
C ALA A 32 14.95 -0.13 -8.62
N SER A 33 15.42 0.93 -7.94
CA SER A 33 16.76 0.97 -7.33
C SER A 33 16.82 1.02 -5.79
N CYS A 34 15.72 0.92 -5.06
CA CYS A 34 15.77 0.85 -3.58
C CYS A 34 15.78 -0.61 -3.10
N GLY A 35 16.92 -1.27 -3.27
CA GLY A 35 17.24 -2.54 -2.63
C GLY A 35 18.61 -2.43 -1.95
N THR A 36 18.67 -1.84 -0.76
CA THR A 36 19.89 -1.89 0.06
C THR A 36 19.52 -2.00 1.54
N ARG A 37 20.06 -3.05 2.16
CA ARG A 37 19.96 -3.46 3.57
C ARG A 37 20.18 -2.29 4.54
N VAL A 38 19.27 -2.15 5.51
CA VAL A 38 19.52 -1.42 6.76
C VAL A 38 19.16 -2.35 7.91
N GLY A 39 20.07 -2.44 8.88
CA GLY A 39 20.06 -3.39 10.00
C GLY A 39 18.95 -3.13 11.03
N GLU A 40 18.65 -4.20 11.76
CA GLU A 40 17.69 -4.30 12.84
C GLU A 40 18.05 -3.41 14.03
N PRO A 41 17.08 -2.70 14.65
CA PRO A 41 17.18 -2.26 16.02
C PRO A 41 16.43 -3.21 16.98
N GLU A 42 17.07 -3.51 18.10
CA GLU A 42 16.55 -4.25 19.25
C GLU A 42 15.17 -3.73 19.71
N SER A 43 14.23 -4.66 19.90
CA SER A 43 12.89 -4.39 20.43
C SER A 43 12.84 -4.64 21.94
N VAL A 44 12.71 -3.56 22.71
CA VAL A 44 12.40 -3.60 24.15
C VAL A 44 10.89 -3.78 24.32
N LEU A 45 10.47 -5.00 24.66
CA LEU A 45 9.10 -5.34 25.03
C LEU A 45 8.75 -4.75 26.40
N THR A 46 7.81 -3.80 26.42
CA THR A 46 7.11 -3.41 27.66
C THR A 46 5.69 -3.99 27.60
N LYS A 47 5.39 -4.94 28.50
CA LYS A 47 4.10 -5.64 28.61
C LYS A 47 3.02 -4.71 29.17
N LEU A 48 1.92 -4.54 28.44
CA LEU A 48 0.65 -4.03 28.97
C LEU A 48 -0.26 -5.21 29.35
N PRO A 49 -1.01 -5.14 30.47
CA PRO A 49 -1.94 -6.20 30.87
C PRO A 49 -3.26 -6.16 30.09
N PRO A 50 -3.95 -7.29 29.93
CA PRO A 50 -5.20 -7.38 29.18
C PRO A 50 -6.40 -6.79 29.95
N PRO A 51 -7.46 -6.34 29.25
CA PRO A 51 -8.65 -5.79 29.87
C PRO A 51 -9.54 -6.89 30.48
N THR A 52 -9.97 -6.65 31.72
CA THR A 52 -10.97 -7.42 32.45
C THR A 52 -12.36 -7.23 31.83
N VAL A 53 -13.00 -8.31 31.41
CA VAL A 53 -14.40 -8.32 30.96
C VAL A 53 -15.27 -8.87 32.10
N GLU A 54 -16.18 -8.04 32.63
CA GLU A 54 -17.20 -8.46 33.59
C GLU A 54 -18.35 -9.21 32.90
N PRO A 55 -18.93 -10.26 33.53
CA PRO A 55 -20.03 -11.02 32.94
C PRO A 55 -21.39 -10.37 33.25
N THR A 56 -22.11 -9.97 32.19
CA THR A 56 -23.50 -9.52 32.28
C THR A 56 -24.43 -10.70 32.57
N GLN A 57 -25.27 -10.53 33.59
CA GLN A 57 -26.27 -11.50 34.04
C GLN A 57 -27.32 -11.81 32.97
N ARG A 58 -27.57 -13.11 32.79
CA ARG A 58 -28.58 -13.70 31.90
C ARG A 58 -29.92 -13.78 32.63
N ASN A 59 -30.90 -12.98 32.20
CA ASN A 59 -32.29 -13.10 32.64
C ASN A 59 -33.05 -14.08 31.73
N GLY A 60 -33.78 -15.01 32.35
CA GLY A 60 -34.55 -16.03 31.68
C GLY A 60 -35.91 -15.54 31.16
N GLY A 61 -36.47 -16.28 30.21
CA GLY A 61 -37.84 -16.04 29.76
C GLY A 61 -38.28 -16.86 28.54
N LYS A 62 -38.94 -17.98 28.86
CA LYS A 62 -40.07 -18.62 28.15
C LYS A 62 -39.86 -19.41 26.85
N THR A 63 -40.29 -20.65 26.99
CA THR A 63 -40.74 -21.67 26.06
C THR A 63 -41.77 -21.18 25.03
N GLU A 64 -41.60 -21.57 23.76
CA GLU A 64 -42.72 -21.95 22.91
C GLU A 64 -42.27 -22.96 21.84
N THR A 65 -42.99 -24.07 21.81
CA THR A 65 -42.89 -25.22 20.92
C THR A 65 -43.57 -24.93 19.58
N ALA A 66 -42.90 -25.18 18.45
CA ALA A 66 -43.57 -25.52 17.20
C ALA A 66 -42.66 -26.35 16.28
N ASP A 67 -43.23 -27.47 15.88
CA ASP A 67 -42.73 -28.56 15.03
C ASP A 67 -42.83 -28.14 13.55
N ASP A 68 -41.72 -28.11 12.82
CA ASP A 68 -41.73 -28.08 11.34
C ASP A 68 -40.52 -28.87 10.79
N ARG A 69 -40.66 -30.20 10.77
CA ARG A 69 -39.74 -31.10 10.07
C ARG A 69 -40.03 -31.08 8.57
N ARG A 70 -39.24 -30.32 7.80
CA ARG A 70 -39.10 -30.55 6.35
C ARG A 70 -37.98 -31.56 6.08
N PRO A 71 -38.20 -32.57 5.22
CA PRO A 71 -37.16 -33.53 4.89
C PRO A 71 -36.07 -32.88 4.01
N MET A 72 -34.81 -33.11 4.38
CA MET A 72 -33.66 -32.79 3.55
C MET A 72 -33.71 -33.63 2.27
N ARG A 73 -33.62 -32.93 1.13
CA ARG A 73 -33.47 -33.52 -0.19
C ARG A 73 -32.00 -33.96 -0.31
N THR A 74 -31.76 -35.25 -0.41
CA THR A 74 -30.46 -35.82 -0.77
C THR A 74 -30.18 -35.48 -2.24
N LEU A 75 -29.11 -34.73 -2.49
CA LEU A 75 -28.57 -34.52 -3.84
C LEU A 75 -27.89 -35.82 -4.29
N SER A 76 -28.19 -36.24 -5.52
CA SER A 76 -27.62 -37.41 -6.19
C SER A 76 -26.22 -37.07 -6.73
N GLU A 77 -25.31 -38.06 -6.77
CA GLU A 77 -23.94 -37.95 -7.31
C GLU A 77 -23.85 -37.64 -8.82
N ASP A 78 -24.98 -37.58 -9.54
CA ASP A 78 -25.02 -37.34 -10.99
C ASP A 78 -25.07 -35.85 -11.42
N ASP A 79 -25.16 -34.90 -10.48
CA ASP A 79 -25.15 -33.46 -10.79
C ASP A 79 -23.73 -32.84 -10.86
N ALA A 80 -22.67 -33.63 -10.66
CA ALA A 80 -21.27 -33.15 -10.55
C ALA A 80 -20.52 -32.93 -11.89
N SER A 81 -21.15 -33.13 -13.05
CA SER A 81 -20.42 -33.16 -14.35
C SER A 81 -20.79 -32.07 -15.36
N ARG A 82 -21.64 -31.09 -15.02
CA ARG A 82 -22.03 -30.03 -15.97
C ARG A 82 -22.14 -28.66 -15.30
N GLY A 83 -21.06 -27.89 -15.37
CA GLY A 83 -21.11 -26.44 -15.14
C GLY A 83 -19.96 -25.91 -14.27
N LEU A 84 -18.76 -25.80 -14.83
CA LEU A 84 -17.69 -24.96 -14.29
C LEU A 84 -17.12 -24.10 -15.42
N SER A 85 -17.96 -23.19 -15.90
CA SER A 85 -17.54 -21.92 -16.48
C SER A 85 -18.14 -20.87 -15.55
N ASP A 86 -17.31 -19.94 -15.08
CA ASP A 86 -17.67 -18.81 -14.21
C ASP A 86 -17.81 -19.10 -12.71
N VAL A 87 -16.66 -19.33 -12.04
CA VAL A 87 -16.49 -18.94 -10.64
C VAL A 87 -15.38 -17.89 -10.60
N ALA A 88 -15.75 -16.63 -10.84
CA ALA A 88 -14.91 -15.50 -10.52
C ALA A 88 -14.81 -15.40 -8.99
N VAL A 89 -13.67 -15.82 -8.44
CA VAL A 89 -13.29 -15.49 -7.06
C VAL A 89 -13.03 -13.98 -7.02
N LEU A 90 -14.09 -13.23 -6.74
CA LEU A 90 -14.08 -11.80 -6.45
C LEU A 90 -13.40 -11.57 -5.09
N THR A 91 -12.08 -11.63 -5.04
CA THR A 91 -11.33 -10.82 -4.07
C THR A 91 -11.17 -9.44 -4.70
N GLY A 92 -12.27 -8.68 -4.69
CA GLY A 92 -12.19 -7.26 -5.02
C GLY A 92 -11.26 -6.53 -4.04
N PRO A 93 -10.69 -5.39 -4.44
CA PRO A 93 -10.01 -4.49 -3.51
C PRO A 93 -10.92 -4.17 -2.31
N PRO A 94 -10.36 -3.82 -1.13
CA PRO A 94 -11.15 -3.53 0.06
C PRO A 94 -12.31 -2.61 -0.29
N ALA A 95 -13.50 -2.97 0.17
CA ALA A 95 -14.72 -2.20 -0.05
C ALA A 95 -14.52 -0.77 0.44
N MET A 96 -14.18 0.13 -0.49
CA MET A 96 -14.39 1.55 -0.33
C MET A 96 -15.88 1.77 -0.05
N PRO A 97 -16.27 2.74 0.78
CA PRO A 97 -17.67 3.01 1.05
C PRO A 97 -18.40 3.18 -0.29
N THR A 98 -19.23 2.20 -0.63
CA THR A 98 -20.13 2.17 -1.80
C THR A 98 -21.29 3.16 -1.64
N GLY A 99 -21.09 4.23 -0.88
CA GLY A 99 -22.08 5.24 -0.50
C GLY A 99 -22.19 6.41 -1.48
N PHE A 100 -21.57 6.35 -2.66
CA PHE A 100 -21.81 7.34 -3.72
C PHE A 100 -22.76 6.78 -4.78
N THR A 101 -23.98 6.45 -4.36
CA THR A 101 -25.11 6.36 -5.29
C THR A 101 -25.68 7.77 -5.42
N LEU A 102 -25.54 8.35 -6.62
CA LEU A 102 -26.14 9.64 -6.99
C LEU A 102 -27.66 9.48 -7.03
N GLY A 103 -28.30 9.54 -5.85
CA GLY A 103 -29.73 9.65 -5.71
C GLY A 103 -30.20 11.01 -6.25
N ALA A 104 -31.16 10.99 -7.17
CA ALA A 104 -31.87 12.18 -7.61
C ALA A 104 -32.66 12.74 -6.42
N GLY A 105 -32.08 13.73 -5.73
CA GLY A 105 -32.76 14.50 -4.68
C GLY A 105 -33.42 15.74 -5.26
N ASP A 106 -34.71 15.91 -4.97
CA ASP A 106 -35.52 17.09 -5.29
C ASP A 106 -35.06 18.32 -4.51
N GLY A 107 -35.03 19.47 -5.21
CA GLY A 107 -35.16 20.82 -4.64
C GLY A 107 -33.89 21.49 -4.09
N ALA A 108 -33.22 22.27 -4.93
CA ALA A 108 -32.23 23.26 -4.47
C ALA A 108 -32.95 24.50 -3.88
N THR A 109 -32.52 24.97 -2.71
CA THR A 109 -33.03 26.19 -2.09
C THR A 109 -32.18 27.40 -2.49
N ALA A 110 -32.69 28.62 -2.26
CA ALA A 110 -32.00 29.85 -2.66
C ALA A 110 -30.63 30.06 -1.97
N GLU A 111 -30.37 29.40 -0.84
CA GLU A 111 -29.05 29.42 -0.17
C GLU A 111 -27.98 28.61 -0.93
N ASP A 112 -28.37 27.61 -1.74
CA ASP A 112 -27.44 26.81 -2.55
C ASP A 112 -26.84 27.60 -3.74
N ILE A 113 -27.48 28.72 -4.13
CA ILE A 113 -27.04 29.56 -5.24
C ILE A 113 -25.92 30.53 -4.80
N GLU A 114 -25.90 30.95 -3.53
CA GLU A 114 -24.90 31.89 -3.01
C GLU A 114 -23.54 31.20 -2.75
N LEU A 115 -23.57 29.93 -2.32
CA LEU A 115 -22.36 29.11 -2.15
C LEU A 115 -21.71 28.72 -3.49
N ALA A 116 -22.50 28.62 -4.57
CA ALA A 116 -21.98 28.36 -5.92
C ALA A 116 -21.24 29.58 -6.51
N ALA A 117 -21.59 30.82 -6.10
CA ALA A 117 -20.89 32.03 -6.52
C ALA A 117 -19.55 32.22 -5.78
N ALA A 118 -19.45 31.78 -4.52
CA ALA A 118 -18.19 31.77 -3.76
C ALA A 118 -17.14 30.78 -4.30
N MET A 119 -17.56 29.79 -5.09
CA MET A 119 -16.68 28.80 -5.73
C MET A 119 -16.02 29.33 -7.02
N ALA A 120 -16.37 30.51 -7.52
CA ALA A 120 -15.94 31.02 -8.82
C ALA A 120 -15.21 32.38 -8.84
N GLY A 121 -14.90 33.00 -7.69
CA GLY A 121 -14.43 34.40 -7.65
C GLY A 121 -13.19 34.64 -6.79
N GLY A 122 -12.01 34.65 -7.41
CA GLY A 122 -10.85 35.36 -6.88
C GLY A 122 -11.00 36.85 -7.14
N SER A 123 -11.47 37.61 -6.13
CA SER A 123 -11.52 39.08 -6.15
C SER A 123 -10.81 39.62 -4.92
N ALA A 124 -9.71 40.34 -5.14
CA ALA A 124 -8.96 41.05 -4.10
C ALA A 124 -8.76 42.52 -4.51
N ALA A 125 -9.64 43.37 -3.99
CA ALA A 125 -9.48 44.82 -3.86
C ALA A 125 -10.27 45.20 -2.59
N GLY A 126 -9.81 45.95 -1.61
CA GLY A 126 -8.55 46.61 -1.31
C GLY A 126 -8.74 47.32 0.04
N GLY A 127 -7.67 47.52 0.81
CA GLY A 127 -7.71 48.27 2.07
C GLY A 127 -6.33 48.85 2.35
N ARG A 128 -6.19 50.16 2.15
CA ARG A 128 -4.94 50.92 2.23
C ARG A 128 -5.06 51.90 3.39
N ALA A 129 -4.20 51.78 4.41
CA ALA A 129 -3.82 52.88 5.29
C ALA A 129 -2.53 52.57 6.07
N ALA A 130 -1.73 53.63 6.24
CA ALA A 130 -0.57 53.80 7.13
C ALA A 130 0.77 53.16 6.69
N GLN A 131 1.53 53.94 5.93
CA GLN A 131 2.96 53.81 5.69
C GLN A 131 3.75 54.33 6.90
N GLU A 132 4.56 53.46 7.50
CA GLU A 132 5.73 53.85 8.30
C GLU A 132 6.96 53.18 7.68
N ASN A 133 7.99 53.98 7.40
CA ASN A 133 9.17 53.57 6.63
C ASN A 133 10.07 52.63 7.44
N LEU A 134 9.85 51.34 7.28
CA LEU A 134 10.89 50.32 7.25
C LEU A 134 10.92 49.82 5.81
N VAL A 135 12.10 49.71 5.19
CA VAL A 135 12.26 48.97 3.93
C VAL A 135 12.13 47.49 4.31
N ASP A 136 10.90 47.11 4.61
CA ASP A 136 10.47 45.74 4.76
C ASP A 136 10.30 45.24 3.33
N HIS A 137 11.00 44.16 2.97
CA HIS A 137 10.85 43.54 1.67
C HIS A 137 9.40 43.07 1.55
N ILE A 138 8.56 43.86 0.87
CA ILE A 138 7.25 43.41 0.43
C ILE A 138 7.54 42.21 -0.49
N LEU A 139 7.39 41.00 0.05
CA LEU A 139 7.34 39.77 -0.75
C LEU A 139 6.10 39.89 -1.64
N ILE A 140 6.27 40.54 -2.79
CA ILE A 140 5.32 40.38 -3.88
C ILE A 140 5.38 38.90 -4.23
N ASP A 141 4.29 38.20 -3.95
CA ASP A 141 4.19 36.78 -4.23
C ASP A 141 4.49 36.54 -5.72
N ALA A 142 5.54 35.77 -5.98
CA ALA A 142 6.06 35.61 -7.33
C ALA A 142 5.18 34.61 -8.08
N LEU A 143 4.53 35.07 -9.16
CA LEU A 143 3.81 34.20 -10.09
C LEU A 143 4.81 33.28 -10.81
N VAL A 144 4.70 31.99 -10.54
CA VAL A 144 5.57 30.96 -11.13
C VAL A 144 5.08 30.61 -12.53
N GLY A 145 3.78 30.38 -12.68
CA GLY A 145 3.14 29.95 -13.92
C GLY A 145 1.64 29.77 -13.73
N GLN A 146 1.00 29.04 -14.65
CA GLN A 146 -0.41 28.70 -14.58
C GLN A 146 -0.67 27.25 -15.02
N ILE A 147 -1.66 26.60 -14.41
CA ILE A 147 -2.14 25.25 -14.74
C ILE A 147 -3.64 25.33 -14.96
N ASN A 148 -4.11 25.07 -16.19
CA ASN A 148 -5.52 25.22 -16.60
C ASN A 148 -6.13 26.58 -16.19
N GLY A 149 -5.34 27.65 -16.31
CA GLY A 149 -5.75 29.01 -15.95
C GLY A 149 -5.71 29.35 -14.46
N ARG A 150 -5.42 28.38 -13.58
CA ARG A 150 -5.16 28.63 -12.15
C ARG A 150 -3.71 29.11 -11.98
N PRO A 151 -3.47 30.31 -11.41
CA PRO A 151 -2.11 30.80 -11.17
C PRO A 151 -1.43 29.98 -10.08
N VAL A 152 -0.15 29.68 -10.27
CA VAL A 152 0.70 29.02 -9.28
C VAL A 152 1.64 30.05 -8.67
N TYR A 153 1.48 30.29 -7.38
CA TYR A 153 2.30 31.24 -6.63
C TYR A 153 3.40 30.54 -5.84
N ALA A 154 4.54 31.21 -5.70
CA ALA A 154 5.68 30.65 -4.98
C ALA A 154 5.41 30.50 -3.48
N SER A 155 4.69 31.45 -2.86
CA SER A 155 4.39 31.38 -1.42
C SER A 155 3.58 30.14 -1.05
N GLU A 156 2.52 29.88 -1.81
CA GLU A 156 1.64 28.71 -1.67
C GLU A 156 2.39 27.41 -1.96
N PHE A 157 3.18 27.38 -3.03
CA PHE A 157 3.94 26.20 -3.41
C PHE A 157 4.98 25.79 -2.35
N PHE A 158 5.69 26.76 -1.77
CA PHE A 158 6.72 26.48 -0.77
C PHE A 158 6.17 26.25 0.63
N ALA A 159 4.94 26.69 0.95
CA ALA A 159 4.34 26.55 2.28
C ALA A 159 4.53 25.16 2.92
N PRO A 160 4.23 24.02 2.25
CA PRO A 160 4.38 22.69 2.86
C PRO A 160 5.83 22.24 3.08
N MET A 161 6.81 22.89 2.45
CA MET A 161 8.23 22.49 2.54
C MET A 161 9.15 23.58 3.09
N ASP A 162 8.63 24.76 3.43
CA ASP A 162 9.39 25.95 3.84
C ASP A 162 10.28 25.67 5.04
N ALA A 163 9.72 25.09 6.12
CA ALA A 163 10.48 24.76 7.32
C ALA A 163 11.63 23.79 7.04
N ARG A 164 11.40 22.79 6.17
CA ARG A 164 12.42 21.80 5.83
C ARG A 164 13.53 22.40 4.95
N LEU A 165 13.17 23.21 3.95
CA LEU A 165 14.16 23.88 3.09
C LEU A 165 15.08 24.81 3.89
N ARG A 166 14.54 25.50 4.92
CA ARG A 166 15.35 26.30 5.86
C ARG A 166 16.27 25.48 6.73
N ALA A 167 15.80 24.34 7.25
CA ALA A 167 16.63 23.43 8.04
C ALA A 167 17.77 22.87 7.18
N ASP A 168 17.44 22.36 5.99
CA ASP A 168 18.40 21.82 5.03
C ASP A 168 19.47 22.86 4.65
N ALA A 169 19.08 24.13 4.46
CA ALA A 169 20.01 25.21 4.11
C ALA A 169 21.04 25.53 5.20
N ARG A 170 20.75 25.21 6.47
CA ARG A 170 21.66 25.41 7.61
C ARG A 170 22.55 24.20 7.87
N GLU A 171 22.04 23.01 7.59
CA GLU A 171 22.69 21.73 7.93
C GLU A 171 23.57 21.19 6.79
N MET A 172 23.21 21.46 5.54
CA MET A 172 23.87 20.87 4.36
C MET A 172 24.86 21.83 3.71
N SER A 173 25.81 21.29 2.95
CA SER A 173 26.61 22.13 2.06
C SER A 173 25.76 22.72 0.93
N GLU A 174 26.19 23.85 0.38
CA GLU A 174 25.47 24.52 -0.72
C GLU A 174 25.20 23.58 -1.90
N ARG A 175 26.19 22.77 -2.27
CA ARG A 175 26.04 21.82 -3.39
C ARG A 175 24.98 20.76 -3.09
N GLU A 176 25.04 20.13 -1.93
CA GLU A 176 24.07 19.10 -1.50
C GLU A 176 22.66 19.68 -1.38
N TRP A 177 22.56 20.91 -0.86
CA TRP A 177 21.29 21.64 -0.80
C TRP A 177 20.71 21.88 -2.19
N LEU A 178 21.52 22.32 -3.16
CA LEU A 178 21.05 22.60 -4.53
C LEU A 178 20.55 21.31 -5.23
N GLU A 179 21.28 20.20 -5.10
CA GLU A 179 20.91 18.91 -5.71
C GLU A 179 19.62 18.35 -5.08
N SER A 180 19.56 18.30 -3.75
CA SER A 180 18.37 17.80 -3.01
C SER A 180 17.15 18.70 -3.21
N THR A 181 17.31 20.03 -3.15
CA THR A 181 16.23 21.00 -3.36
C THR A 181 15.66 20.91 -4.77
N ARG A 182 16.49 20.76 -5.81
CA ARG A 182 16.00 20.58 -7.17
C ARG A 182 15.11 19.35 -7.29
N SER A 183 15.56 18.21 -6.76
CA SER A 183 14.76 16.97 -6.79
C SER A 183 13.42 17.14 -6.07
N ARG A 184 13.42 17.80 -4.90
CA ARG A 184 12.21 18.06 -4.11
C ARG A 184 11.24 18.99 -4.82
N ILE A 185 11.72 20.10 -5.38
CA ILE A 185 10.90 21.06 -6.16
C ILE A 185 10.32 20.37 -7.39
N SER A 186 11.13 19.62 -8.14
CA SER A 186 10.66 18.93 -9.35
C SER A 186 9.54 17.93 -9.02
N ARG A 187 9.70 17.12 -7.95
CA ARG A 187 8.67 16.17 -7.50
C ARG A 187 7.39 16.87 -7.06
N ALA A 188 7.48 17.87 -6.19
CA ALA A 188 6.31 18.59 -5.70
C ALA A 188 5.59 19.39 -6.81
N LEU A 189 6.33 19.93 -7.78
CA LEU A 189 5.74 20.57 -8.95
C LEU A 189 5.01 19.55 -9.82
N GLN A 190 5.59 18.38 -10.06
CA GLN A 190 4.94 17.30 -10.80
C GLN A 190 3.67 16.82 -10.10
N GLU A 191 3.70 16.62 -8.78
CA GLU A 191 2.54 16.28 -7.96
C GLU A 191 1.45 17.37 -8.08
N ARG A 192 1.82 18.65 -7.88
CA ARG A 192 0.89 19.78 -7.99
C ARG A 192 0.25 19.89 -9.38
N VAL A 193 1.04 19.75 -10.45
CA VAL A 193 0.53 19.75 -11.83
C VAL A 193 -0.41 18.59 -12.05
N THR A 194 -0.03 17.40 -11.58
CA THR A 194 -0.84 16.18 -11.73
C THR A 194 -2.19 16.33 -11.04
N ASP A 195 -2.20 16.79 -9.79
CA ASP A 195 -3.40 16.99 -8.99
C ASP A 195 -4.34 18.02 -9.63
N GLU A 196 -3.81 19.17 -10.05
CA GLU A 196 -4.62 20.21 -10.69
C GLU A 196 -5.19 19.77 -12.05
N LEU A 197 -4.43 19.01 -12.84
CA LEU A 197 -4.94 18.45 -14.10
C LEU A 197 -6.06 17.43 -13.87
N LEU A 198 -5.90 16.55 -12.87
CA LEU A 198 -6.93 15.56 -12.51
C LEU A 198 -8.18 16.20 -11.94
N LEU A 199 -8.02 17.20 -11.07
CA LEU A 199 -9.16 17.94 -10.52
C LEU A 199 -9.93 18.66 -11.62
N ALA A 200 -9.24 19.34 -12.53
CA ALA A 200 -9.89 20.01 -13.66
C ALA A 200 -10.63 19.01 -14.56
N GLU A 201 -10.03 17.84 -14.82
CA GLU A 201 -10.69 16.79 -15.61
C GLU A 201 -11.90 16.20 -14.88
N PHE A 202 -11.80 15.96 -13.58
CA PHE A 202 -12.92 15.50 -12.77
C PHE A 202 -14.06 16.53 -12.79
N GLU A 203 -13.77 17.79 -12.49
CA GLU A 203 -14.75 18.90 -12.52
C GLU A 203 -15.43 19.02 -13.90
N ALA A 204 -14.67 18.87 -14.98
CA ALA A 204 -15.20 18.89 -16.35
C ALA A 204 -16.06 17.65 -16.67
N SER A 205 -15.75 16.51 -16.07
CA SER A 205 -16.49 15.26 -16.29
C SER A 205 -17.81 15.20 -15.54
N VAL A 206 -17.97 15.96 -14.44
CA VAL A 206 -19.17 15.92 -13.59
C VAL A 206 -20.36 16.63 -14.25
N PRO A 207 -21.44 15.90 -14.59
CA PRO A 207 -22.67 16.51 -15.10
C PRO A 207 -23.30 17.49 -14.12
N ALA A 208 -23.92 18.57 -14.63
CA ALA A 208 -24.53 19.60 -13.79
C ALA A 208 -25.54 19.07 -12.75
N GLN A 209 -26.28 18.02 -13.11
CA GLN A 209 -27.26 17.34 -12.25
C GLN A 209 -26.65 16.69 -10.99
N HIS A 210 -25.33 16.44 -10.97
CA HIS A 210 -24.65 15.77 -9.85
C HIS A 210 -23.94 16.75 -8.91
N ARG A 211 -23.94 18.06 -9.22
CA ARG A 211 -23.34 19.09 -8.37
C ARG A 211 -23.96 19.19 -6.96
N PRO A 212 -25.29 19.05 -6.77
CA PRO A 212 -25.87 19.05 -5.42
C PRO A 212 -25.33 17.90 -4.55
N GLY A 213 -25.10 16.72 -5.13
CA GLY A 213 -24.50 15.58 -4.43
C GLY A 213 -23.07 15.83 -3.98
N LEU A 214 -22.27 16.58 -4.75
CA LEU A 214 -20.92 16.97 -4.35
C LEU A 214 -20.93 17.95 -3.16
N LEU A 215 -21.90 18.87 -3.11
CA LEU A 215 -22.05 19.77 -1.97
C LEU A 215 -22.43 19.01 -0.69
N ALA A 216 -23.34 18.05 -0.79
CA ALA A 216 -23.67 17.17 0.32
C ALA A 216 -22.43 16.40 0.81
N TYR A 217 -21.66 15.81 -0.11
CA TYR A 217 -20.41 15.13 0.21
C TYR A 217 -19.39 16.02 0.95
N VAL A 218 -19.22 17.28 0.54
CA VAL A 218 -18.32 18.23 1.23
C VAL A 218 -18.82 18.57 2.64
N ARG A 219 -20.14 18.66 2.84
CA ARG A 219 -20.72 18.82 4.19
C ARG A 219 -20.43 17.60 5.05
N ASP A 220 -20.64 16.40 4.51
CA ASP A 220 -20.34 15.14 5.21
C ASP A 220 -18.85 15.03 5.59
N LEU A 221 -17.94 15.46 4.71
CA LEU A 221 -16.51 15.52 5.02
C LEU A 221 -16.21 16.43 6.22
N ARG A 222 -16.81 17.63 6.25
CA ARG A 222 -16.67 18.56 7.37
C ARG A 222 -17.22 17.96 8.66
N GLU A 223 -18.42 17.38 8.62
CA GLU A 223 -19.05 16.72 9.77
C GLU A 223 -18.22 15.55 10.30
N ASN A 224 -17.61 14.76 9.40
CA ASN A 224 -16.70 13.67 9.77
C ASN A 224 -15.45 14.18 10.49
N ILE A 225 -14.83 15.27 10.03
CA ILE A 225 -13.67 15.87 10.71
C ILE A 225 -14.06 16.40 12.10
N ILE A 226 -15.23 17.03 12.21
CA ILE A 226 -15.77 17.53 13.48
C ILE A 226 -16.10 16.38 14.45
N SER A 227 -16.68 15.28 13.97
CA SER A 227 -17.07 14.13 14.80
C SER A 227 -15.85 13.42 15.42
N LEU A 228 -14.73 13.34 14.68
CA LEU A 228 -13.44 12.86 15.20
C LEU A 228 -12.87 13.73 16.34
N SER A 229 -13.37 14.96 16.47
CA SER A 229 -13.02 15.93 17.51
C SER A 229 -14.16 16.12 18.52
N ARG A 230 -14.90 15.03 18.81
CA ARG A 230 -16.01 14.99 19.78
C ARG A 230 -17.16 15.96 19.45
N GLY A 231 -17.28 16.39 18.19
CA GLY A 231 -18.40 17.23 17.75
C GLY A 231 -18.18 18.75 17.86
N SER A 232 -17.01 19.24 18.27
CA SER A 232 -16.70 20.68 18.31
C SER A 232 -15.86 21.11 17.12
N SER A 233 -16.31 22.14 16.40
CA SER A 233 -15.58 22.77 15.30
C SER A 233 -14.27 23.41 15.75
N GLU A 234 -14.29 24.07 16.90
CA GLU A 234 -13.14 24.79 17.46
C GLU A 234 -12.06 23.80 17.88
N LEU A 235 -12.45 22.70 18.52
CA LEU A 235 -11.52 21.64 18.89
C LEU A 235 -10.94 20.94 17.67
N ALA A 236 -11.73 20.75 16.61
CA ALA A 236 -11.27 20.19 15.35
C ALA A 236 -10.23 21.09 14.67
N GLU A 237 -10.52 22.39 14.58
CA GLU A 237 -9.60 23.36 13.98
C GLU A 237 -8.31 23.50 14.80
N GLN A 238 -8.41 23.59 16.13
CA GLN A 238 -7.23 23.61 16.98
C GLN A 238 -6.37 22.36 16.77
N ARG A 239 -6.98 21.18 16.73
CA ARG A 239 -6.25 19.93 16.49
C ARG A 239 -5.56 19.90 15.14
N LEU A 240 -6.24 20.33 14.07
CA LEU A 240 -5.68 20.39 12.72
C LEU A 240 -4.55 21.41 12.61
N GLN A 241 -4.69 22.55 13.29
CA GLN A 241 -3.64 23.57 13.34
C GLN A 241 -2.41 23.06 14.10
N ASP A 242 -2.61 22.35 15.21
CA ASP A 242 -1.54 21.79 16.03
C ASP A 242 -0.79 20.63 15.33
N SER A 243 -1.52 19.77 14.60
CA SER A 243 -0.92 18.58 13.95
C SER A 243 -0.43 18.82 12.52
N GLU A 244 -1.18 19.57 11.72
CA GLU A 244 -0.96 19.75 10.28
C GLU A 244 -0.74 21.21 9.87
N GLY A 245 -1.01 22.18 10.76
CA GLY A 245 -0.94 23.60 10.44
C GLY A 245 -2.05 24.06 9.49
N LEU A 246 -3.15 23.31 9.40
CA LEU A 246 -4.26 23.57 8.49
C LEU A 246 -5.48 24.08 9.25
N THR A 247 -6.22 24.99 8.61
CA THR A 247 -7.57 25.33 9.05
C THR A 247 -8.56 24.23 8.72
N LEU A 248 -9.73 24.22 9.38
CA LEU A 248 -10.78 23.24 9.11
C LEU A 248 -11.19 23.24 7.62
N ASP A 249 -11.34 24.42 7.02
CA ASP A 249 -11.72 24.56 5.61
C ASP A 249 -10.63 24.06 4.66
N GLN A 250 -9.36 24.28 4.97
CA GLN A 250 -8.25 23.74 4.18
C GLN A 250 -8.20 22.22 4.24
N ALA A 251 -8.42 21.63 5.43
CA ALA A 251 -8.48 20.19 5.59
C ALA A 251 -9.66 19.58 4.81
N VAL A 252 -10.84 20.20 4.88
CA VAL A 252 -12.02 19.77 4.10
C VAL A 252 -11.74 19.84 2.59
N ARG A 253 -11.14 20.94 2.11
CA ARG A 253 -10.76 21.09 0.69
C ARG A 253 -9.73 20.04 0.27
N SER A 254 -8.68 19.84 1.06
CA SER A 254 -7.65 18.83 0.79
C SER A 254 -8.24 17.42 0.71
N GLN A 255 -9.14 17.07 1.64
CA GLN A 255 -9.79 15.77 1.66
C GLN A 255 -10.76 15.57 0.49
N ARG A 256 -11.51 16.62 0.11
CA ARG A 256 -12.34 16.64 -1.09
C ARG A 256 -11.49 16.39 -2.33
N ASP A 257 -10.41 17.14 -2.50
CA ASP A 257 -9.56 17.10 -3.68
C ASP A 257 -8.91 15.73 -3.85
N ARG A 258 -8.37 15.17 -2.75
CA ARG A 258 -7.84 13.80 -2.73
C ARG A 258 -8.87 12.76 -3.18
N SER A 259 -10.11 12.91 -2.72
CA SER A 259 -11.19 11.95 -3.04
C SER A 259 -11.63 12.08 -4.51
N PHE A 260 -11.69 13.29 -5.04
CA PHE A 260 -12.00 13.54 -6.46
C PHE A 260 -10.91 13.01 -7.38
N ILE A 261 -9.64 13.23 -7.03
CA ILE A 261 -8.48 12.68 -7.72
C ILE A 261 -8.53 11.14 -7.73
N GLN A 262 -8.77 10.52 -6.58
CA GLN A 262 -8.89 9.06 -6.47
C GLN A 262 -10.05 8.52 -7.33
N GLN A 263 -11.21 9.16 -7.29
CA GLN A 263 -12.37 8.76 -8.09
C GLN A 263 -12.08 8.87 -9.59
N GLN A 264 -11.35 9.91 -10.02
CA GLN A 264 -10.95 10.10 -11.41
C GLN A 264 -9.99 9.02 -11.88
N ILE A 265 -8.96 8.72 -11.09
CA ILE A 265 -8.01 7.62 -11.38
C ILE A 265 -8.74 6.28 -11.41
N TYR A 266 -9.66 6.03 -10.49
CA TYR A 266 -10.44 4.80 -10.48
C TYR A 266 -11.27 4.66 -11.77
N THR A 267 -11.98 5.72 -12.15
CA THR A 267 -12.87 5.71 -13.31
C THR A 267 -12.12 5.59 -14.63
N GLN A 268 -10.98 6.28 -14.78
CA GLN A 268 -10.26 6.35 -16.06
C GLN A 268 -9.14 5.34 -16.21
N VAL A 269 -8.50 4.94 -15.12
CA VAL A 269 -7.34 4.04 -15.13
C VAL A 269 -7.75 2.66 -14.63
N THR A 270 -8.23 2.56 -13.39
CA THR A 270 -8.51 1.26 -12.76
C THR A 270 -9.53 0.43 -13.54
N SER A 271 -10.58 1.07 -14.07
CA SER A 271 -11.61 0.41 -14.89
C SER A 271 -11.08 -0.24 -16.17
N ARG A 272 -9.90 0.19 -16.66
CA ARG A 272 -9.28 -0.32 -17.89
C ARG A 272 -8.25 -1.42 -17.62
N VAL A 273 -7.86 -1.60 -16.36
CA VAL A 273 -6.88 -2.61 -15.96
C VAL A 273 -7.61 -3.91 -15.67
N PHE A 274 -7.43 -4.89 -16.55
CA PHE A 274 -7.93 -6.25 -16.36
C PHE A 274 -6.75 -7.22 -16.40
N VAL A 275 -6.73 -8.19 -15.48
CA VAL A 275 -5.75 -9.28 -15.47
C VAL A 275 -6.53 -10.59 -15.48
N SER A 276 -6.34 -11.36 -16.54
CA SER A 276 -7.02 -12.65 -16.69
C SER A 276 -6.32 -13.76 -15.91
N TRP A 277 -7.07 -14.78 -15.51
CA TRP A 277 -6.50 -15.99 -14.90
C TRP A 277 -5.41 -16.63 -15.77
N ARG A 278 -5.61 -16.65 -17.10
CA ARG A 278 -4.64 -17.22 -18.05
C ARG A 278 -3.28 -16.51 -17.99
N GLU A 279 -3.27 -15.19 -17.78
CA GLU A 279 -2.03 -14.42 -17.66
C GLU A 279 -1.31 -14.74 -16.35
N VAL A 280 -2.06 -14.89 -15.25
CA VAL A 280 -1.52 -15.33 -13.95
C VAL A 280 -0.85 -16.70 -14.09
N GLN A 281 -1.49 -17.64 -14.78
CA GLN A 281 -0.92 -18.96 -15.06
C GLN A 281 0.35 -18.88 -15.92
N ILE A 282 0.34 -18.13 -17.02
CA ILE A 282 1.51 -17.97 -17.90
C ILE A 282 2.67 -17.35 -17.13
N GLU A 283 2.41 -16.35 -16.28
CA GLU A 283 3.43 -15.67 -15.49
C GLU A 283 4.04 -16.60 -14.44
N TYR A 284 3.21 -17.43 -13.78
CA TYR A 284 3.68 -18.48 -12.89
C TYR A 284 4.55 -19.51 -13.60
N GLU A 285 4.10 -20.03 -14.75
CA GLU A 285 4.84 -21.03 -15.52
C GLU A 285 6.18 -20.49 -16.04
N ARG A 286 6.21 -19.23 -16.48
CA ARG A 286 7.42 -18.56 -16.96
C ARG A 286 8.44 -18.31 -15.84
N ASN A 287 7.97 -17.98 -14.64
CA ASN A 287 8.81 -17.53 -13.52
C ASN A 287 8.68 -18.45 -12.30
N ARG A 288 8.56 -19.76 -12.51
CA ARG A 288 8.32 -20.74 -11.43
C ARG A 288 9.38 -20.67 -10.32
N ASP A 289 10.63 -20.46 -10.71
CA ASP A 289 11.77 -20.34 -9.80
C ASP A 289 11.70 -19.10 -8.88
N ARG A 290 10.87 -18.09 -9.22
CA ARG A 290 10.63 -16.91 -8.38
C ARG A 290 9.60 -17.17 -7.28
N TYR A 291 8.76 -18.19 -7.45
CA TYR A 291 7.66 -18.54 -6.55
C TYR A 291 8.02 -19.77 -5.70
N ILE A 292 9.22 -19.70 -5.10
CA ILE A 292 9.72 -20.69 -4.17
C ILE A 292 9.31 -20.25 -2.77
N SER A 293 8.44 -21.02 -2.11
CA SER A 293 8.19 -20.89 -0.67
C SER A 293 9.35 -21.55 0.07
N PRO A 294 9.75 -21.08 1.26
CA PRO A 294 10.64 -21.87 2.08
C PRO A 294 9.93 -23.21 2.36
N GLY A 295 10.58 -24.31 2.02
CA GLY A 295 10.04 -25.63 2.34
C GLY A 295 9.96 -25.79 3.86
N ALA A 296 9.24 -26.79 4.33
CA ALA A 296 9.19 -27.11 5.75
C ALA A 296 9.36 -28.61 5.96
N ALA A 297 10.15 -28.99 6.95
CA ALA A 297 10.25 -30.37 7.39
C ALA A 297 9.49 -30.52 8.70
N THR A 298 8.65 -31.54 8.77
CA THR A 298 7.96 -31.96 9.98
C THR A 298 8.70 -33.15 10.55
N LEU A 299 9.32 -32.96 11.71
CA LEU A 299 10.05 -33.99 12.42
C LEU A 299 9.36 -34.29 13.75
N ARG A 300 9.62 -35.48 14.28
CA ARG A 300 9.27 -35.85 15.65
C ARG A 300 10.49 -36.32 16.38
N MET A 301 10.60 -35.97 17.65
CA MET A 301 11.74 -36.35 18.48
C MET A 301 11.31 -37.01 19.79
N ILE A 302 12.02 -38.07 20.17
CA ILE A 302 11.89 -38.71 21.48
C ILE A 302 13.18 -38.47 22.23
N TRP A 303 13.11 -37.84 23.40
CA TRP A 303 14.26 -37.59 24.27
C TRP A 303 14.05 -38.32 25.59
N VAL A 304 14.97 -39.21 25.95
CA VAL A 304 14.92 -39.99 27.20
C VAL A 304 16.25 -39.84 27.96
N PRO A 305 16.25 -39.60 29.28
CA PRO A 305 17.48 -39.58 30.07
C PRO A 305 18.24 -40.93 30.02
N LEU A 306 19.58 -40.89 29.88
CA LEU A 306 20.40 -42.12 29.79
C LEU A 306 20.37 -42.99 31.05
N ASP A 307 20.03 -42.40 32.19
CA ASP A 307 19.91 -43.08 33.48
C ASP A 307 18.57 -43.82 33.66
N ASP A 308 17.60 -43.64 32.75
CA ASP A 308 16.30 -44.32 32.77
C ASP A 308 16.27 -45.50 31.77
N GLU A 309 17.05 -46.55 32.05
CA GLU A 309 17.17 -47.76 31.22
C GLU A 309 15.80 -48.40 30.95
N ALA A 310 14.92 -48.41 31.96
CA ALA A 310 13.58 -48.96 31.83
C ALA A 310 12.74 -48.18 30.82
N ARG A 311 12.88 -46.85 30.72
CA ARG A 311 12.19 -46.04 29.71
C ARG A 311 12.77 -46.24 28.32
N ILE A 312 14.09 -46.34 28.21
CA ILE A 312 14.77 -46.62 26.94
C ILE A 312 14.26 -47.94 26.34
N GLU A 313 14.22 -49.01 27.15
CA GLU A 313 13.70 -50.31 26.68
C GLU A 313 12.24 -50.26 26.24
N ARG A 314 11.39 -49.48 26.94
CA ARG A 314 9.99 -49.30 26.54
C ARG A 314 9.86 -48.60 25.20
N VAL A 315 10.63 -47.53 24.98
CA VAL A 315 10.64 -46.80 23.71
C VAL A 315 11.13 -47.71 22.58
N MET A 316 12.25 -48.40 22.75
CA MET A 316 12.80 -49.31 21.74
C MET A 316 11.79 -50.40 21.37
N ARG A 317 11.21 -51.08 22.38
CA ARG A 317 10.22 -52.13 22.16
C ARG A 317 8.97 -51.62 21.46
N ALA A 318 8.50 -50.42 21.81
CA ALA A 318 7.33 -49.80 21.18
C ALA A 318 7.59 -49.46 19.70
N LEU A 319 8.76 -48.88 19.40
CA LEU A 319 9.15 -48.56 18.03
C LEU A 319 9.39 -49.82 17.18
N GLU A 320 10.02 -50.86 17.74
CA GLU A 320 10.21 -52.17 17.07
C GLU A 320 8.88 -52.89 16.82
N ALA A 321 7.91 -52.73 17.71
CA ALA A 321 6.57 -53.28 17.55
C ALA A 321 5.73 -52.53 16.49
N GLY A 322 6.26 -51.43 15.93
CA GLY A 322 5.56 -50.61 14.93
C GLY A 322 4.49 -49.70 15.53
N GLU A 323 4.57 -49.35 16.81
CA GLU A 323 3.67 -48.36 17.41
C GLU A 323 3.92 -46.97 16.77
N PRO A 324 2.87 -46.16 16.50
CA PRO A 324 3.04 -44.83 15.92
C PRO A 324 3.96 -43.95 16.76
N PHE A 325 4.91 -43.29 16.09
CA PHE A 325 5.99 -42.55 16.76
C PHE A 325 5.46 -41.41 17.66
N ASP A 326 4.40 -40.75 17.25
CA ASP A 326 3.71 -39.69 17.99
C ASP A 326 3.12 -40.18 19.33
N VAL A 327 2.54 -41.38 19.34
CA VAL A 327 1.99 -42.01 20.56
C VAL A 327 3.11 -42.36 21.54
N VAL A 328 4.21 -42.93 21.03
CA VAL A 328 5.37 -43.26 21.86
C VAL A 328 6.01 -41.98 22.41
N ALA A 329 6.13 -40.94 21.60
CA ALA A 329 6.67 -39.65 22.00
C ALA A 329 5.79 -38.95 23.05
N ALA A 330 4.46 -38.95 22.88
CA ALA A 330 3.54 -38.35 23.84
C ALA A 330 3.54 -39.07 25.20
N ARG A 331 3.90 -40.35 25.22
CA ARG A 331 3.95 -41.15 26.45
C ARG A 331 5.31 -41.05 27.15
N GLU A 332 6.41 -41.20 26.42
CA GLU A 332 7.73 -41.47 27.01
C GLU A 332 8.75 -40.32 26.82
N SER A 333 8.54 -39.41 25.87
CA SER A 333 9.51 -38.34 25.55
C SER A 333 9.50 -37.21 26.57
N ASP A 334 10.67 -36.62 26.86
CA ASP A 334 10.78 -35.35 27.58
C ASP A 334 10.74 -34.12 26.64
N TYR A 335 10.76 -34.33 25.32
CA TYR A 335 10.70 -33.28 24.29
C TYR A 335 9.30 -33.17 23.70
N ASN A 336 8.72 -31.96 23.71
CA ASN A 336 7.38 -31.62 23.16
C ASN A 336 6.32 -32.71 23.37
N ARG A 337 6.25 -33.25 24.60
CA ARG A 337 5.40 -34.39 24.93
C ARG A 337 3.93 -34.18 24.56
N SER A 338 3.38 -32.99 24.80
CA SER A 338 1.98 -32.65 24.50
C SER A 338 1.63 -32.72 23.02
N GLU A 339 2.61 -32.59 22.12
CA GLU A 339 2.42 -32.59 20.67
C GLU A 339 2.96 -33.87 20.02
N GLY A 340 3.32 -34.88 20.84
CA GLY A 340 3.93 -36.12 20.35
C GLY A 340 5.33 -35.89 19.77
N GLY A 341 6.10 -34.99 20.39
CA GLY A 341 7.48 -34.69 20.00
C GLY A 341 7.62 -33.87 18.72
N LEU A 342 6.55 -33.23 18.24
CA LEU A 342 6.51 -32.48 16.99
C LEU A 342 7.52 -31.31 16.98
N GLU A 343 8.22 -31.17 15.86
CA GLU A 343 9.10 -30.06 15.53
C GLU A 343 8.90 -29.70 14.05
N SER A 344 8.51 -28.45 13.76
CA SER A 344 8.39 -27.95 12.39
C SER A 344 9.54 -27.00 12.10
N VAL A 345 10.34 -27.34 11.11
CA VAL A 345 11.55 -26.59 10.77
C VAL A 345 11.43 -26.04 9.35
N THR A 346 11.63 -24.74 9.20
CA THR A 346 11.72 -24.08 7.89
C THR A 346 13.03 -24.44 7.21
N LEU A 347 12.98 -24.78 5.92
CA LEU A 347 14.15 -25.11 5.12
C LEU A 347 14.85 -23.83 4.66
N ASP A 348 16.10 -23.66 5.08
CA ASP A 348 16.96 -22.53 4.71
C ASP A 348 17.76 -22.77 3.41
N GLY A 349 17.70 -23.98 2.85
CA GLY A 349 18.43 -24.39 1.65
C GLY A 349 17.52 -24.76 0.47
N PRO A 350 18.10 -24.96 -0.73
CA PRO A 350 17.34 -25.32 -1.95
C PRO A 350 16.72 -26.73 -1.88
N SER A 351 17.20 -27.59 -0.97
CA SER A 351 16.69 -28.93 -0.73
C SER A 351 16.79 -29.29 0.76
N PHE A 352 16.02 -30.30 1.20
CA PHE A 352 16.11 -30.85 2.56
C PHE A 352 17.53 -31.32 2.91
N ALA A 353 18.20 -31.97 1.95
CA ALA A 353 19.56 -32.50 2.12
C ALA A 353 20.63 -31.41 2.34
N GLU A 354 20.40 -30.22 1.80
CA GLU A 354 21.32 -29.08 1.87
C GLU A 354 20.89 -28.05 2.94
N SER A 355 19.75 -28.27 3.59
CA SER A 355 19.21 -27.37 4.60
C SER A 355 19.78 -27.67 5.98
N ARG A 356 20.05 -26.62 6.74
CA ARG A 356 20.40 -26.74 8.16
C ARG A 356 19.12 -26.73 8.99
N LEU A 357 18.68 -27.91 9.40
CA LEU A 357 17.47 -28.10 10.19
C LEU A 357 17.68 -27.72 11.66
N PHE A 358 18.85 -28.05 12.20
CA PHE A 358 19.20 -27.78 13.59
C PHE A 358 20.51 -27.00 13.70
N SER A 359 20.59 -26.10 14.67
CA SER A 359 21.84 -25.40 14.98
C SER A 359 22.94 -26.36 15.45
N VAL A 360 22.54 -27.48 16.06
CA VAL A 360 23.42 -28.51 16.59
C VAL A 360 23.76 -29.55 15.53
N GLU A 361 25.06 -29.72 15.23
CA GLU A 361 25.56 -30.58 14.16
C GLU A 361 25.17 -32.06 14.33
N THR A 362 25.17 -32.58 15.56
CA THR A 362 24.81 -33.98 15.84
C THR A 362 23.34 -34.27 15.57
N LEU A 363 22.44 -33.31 15.83
CA LEU A 363 21.02 -33.44 15.50
C LEU A 363 20.80 -33.24 14.00
N ASN A 364 21.46 -32.24 13.42
CA ASN A 364 21.35 -31.91 12.01
C ASN A 364 21.79 -33.06 11.09
N SER A 365 22.99 -33.60 11.31
CA SER A 365 23.53 -34.72 10.51
C SER A 365 22.66 -35.97 10.56
N ARG A 366 22.00 -36.24 11.70
CA ARG A 366 21.06 -37.36 11.84
C ARG A 366 19.73 -37.07 11.15
N ALA A 367 19.19 -35.86 11.29
CA ALA A 367 17.91 -35.48 10.72
C ALA A 367 17.94 -35.41 9.18
N VAL A 368 18.99 -34.79 8.61
CA VAL A 368 19.15 -34.60 7.15
C VAL A 368 19.37 -35.92 6.41
N ALA A 369 19.90 -36.95 7.10
CA ALA A 369 20.10 -38.29 6.53
C ALA A 369 18.81 -39.13 6.42
N LEU A 370 17.69 -38.67 6.98
CA LEU A 370 16.42 -39.41 6.97
C LEU A 370 15.63 -39.17 5.69
N SER A 371 14.96 -40.24 5.23
CA SER A 371 13.87 -40.13 4.25
C SER A 371 12.51 -39.98 4.95
N PRO A 372 11.48 -39.39 4.30
CA PRO A 372 10.15 -39.31 4.89
C PRO A 372 9.62 -40.68 5.33
N GLY A 373 9.09 -40.77 6.54
CA GLY A 373 8.66 -42.00 7.22
C GLY A 373 9.78 -42.77 7.93
N GLN A 374 11.04 -42.33 7.85
CA GLN A 374 12.17 -43.01 8.48
C GLN A 374 12.43 -42.49 9.90
N THR A 375 12.77 -43.42 10.80
CA THR A 375 13.26 -43.14 12.15
C THR A 375 14.77 -43.37 12.20
N SER A 376 15.50 -42.49 12.87
CA SER A 376 16.93 -42.64 13.12
C SER A 376 17.18 -43.75 14.14
N ASP A 377 18.37 -44.36 14.07
CA ASP A 377 18.88 -45.14 15.18
C ASP A 377 19.01 -44.27 16.45
N PRO A 378 18.87 -44.85 17.66
CA PRO A 378 19.12 -44.14 18.90
C PRO A 378 20.55 -43.60 18.94
N PHE A 379 20.71 -42.34 19.32
CA PHE A 379 22.03 -41.75 19.53
C PHE A 379 22.06 -40.88 20.78
N GLU A 380 23.24 -40.79 21.39
CA GLU A 380 23.42 -40.00 22.60
C GLU A 380 23.57 -38.51 22.27
N PHE A 381 22.82 -37.68 22.97
CA PHE A 381 22.91 -36.23 22.91
C PHE A 381 22.65 -35.62 24.29
N ASN A 382 23.63 -34.90 24.84
CA ASN A 382 23.53 -34.19 26.12
C ASN A 382 22.98 -35.07 27.28
N ARG A 383 23.57 -36.25 27.50
CA ARG A 383 23.17 -37.25 28.50
C ARG A 383 21.75 -37.82 28.31
N ARG A 384 21.18 -37.69 27.12
CA ARG A 384 19.90 -38.27 26.73
C ARG A 384 20.10 -39.18 25.52
N LEU A 385 19.28 -40.20 25.43
CA LEU A 385 19.13 -41.00 24.21
C LEU A 385 18.02 -40.37 23.37
N VAL A 386 18.32 -40.11 22.10
CA VAL A 386 17.44 -39.38 21.19
C VAL A 386 17.10 -40.24 19.97
N TRP A 387 15.84 -40.19 19.57
CA TRP A 387 15.35 -40.69 18.28
C TRP A 387 14.74 -39.53 17.50
N ILE A 388 14.99 -39.48 16.20
CA ILE A 388 14.39 -38.52 15.28
C ILE A 388 13.59 -39.29 14.23
N HIS A 389 12.36 -38.88 13.99
CA HIS A 389 11.52 -39.40 12.93
C HIS A 389 11.19 -38.26 11.96
N LEU A 390 11.39 -38.48 10.67
CA LEU A 390 10.99 -37.52 9.64
C LEU A 390 9.58 -37.87 9.16
N GLU A 391 8.59 -37.05 9.47
CA GLU A 391 7.20 -37.32 9.10
C GLU A 391 6.94 -36.93 7.63
N SER A 392 7.26 -35.68 7.28
CA SER A 392 7.11 -35.17 5.92
C SER A 392 8.07 -34.03 5.62
N VAL A 393 8.36 -33.85 4.32
CA VAL A 393 9.08 -32.70 3.79
C VAL A 393 8.18 -32.04 2.76
N SER A 394 7.82 -30.78 3.00
CA SER A 394 7.11 -29.95 2.04
C SER A 394 8.14 -29.33 1.09
N GLU A 395 8.00 -29.61 -0.21
CA GLU A 395 8.86 -29.03 -1.23
C GLU A 395 8.75 -27.49 -1.25
N PRO A 396 9.83 -26.78 -1.59
CA PRO A 396 9.86 -25.33 -1.56
C PRO A 396 9.16 -24.69 -2.77
N VAL A 397 8.19 -25.35 -3.41
CA VAL A 397 7.48 -24.79 -4.56
C VAL A 397 6.09 -24.37 -4.12
N SER A 398 5.81 -23.06 -4.11
CA SER A 398 4.45 -22.59 -3.84
C SER A 398 3.56 -23.03 -5.01
N SER A 399 2.40 -23.63 -4.71
CA SER A 399 1.46 -23.96 -5.78
C SER A 399 0.91 -22.67 -6.42
N LEU A 400 0.48 -22.75 -7.69
CA LEU A 400 -0.19 -21.61 -8.35
C LEU A 400 -1.34 -21.05 -7.50
N PHE A 401 -2.07 -21.93 -6.81
CA PHE A 401 -3.18 -21.53 -5.94
C PHE A 401 -2.72 -20.63 -4.78
N ASP A 402 -1.55 -20.91 -4.20
CA ASP A 402 -1.01 -20.14 -3.07
C ASP A 402 -0.49 -18.77 -3.51
N VAL A 403 0.07 -18.67 -4.72
CA VAL A 403 0.67 -17.43 -5.22
C VAL A 403 -0.21 -16.65 -6.19
N GLN A 404 -1.36 -17.17 -6.61
CA GLN A 404 -2.21 -16.53 -7.62
C GLN A 404 -2.56 -15.07 -7.31
N VAL A 405 -2.90 -14.76 -6.05
CA VAL A 405 -3.27 -13.39 -5.63
C VAL A 405 -2.06 -12.46 -5.72
N LYS A 406 -0.88 -12.95 -5.33
CA LYS A 406 0.37 -12.20 -5.44
C LYS A 406 0.69 -11.90 -6.89
N ILE A 407 0.66 -12.91 -7.76
CA ILE A 407 0.93 -12.76 -9.20
C ILE A 407 -0.09 -11.83 -9.85
N HIS A 408 -1.37 -11.99 -9.52
CA HIS A 408 -2.44 -11.11 -10.00
C HIS A 408 -2.16 -9.66 -9.62
N ASN A 409 -1.85 -9.39 -8.34
CA ASN A 409 -1.55 -8.04 -7.86
C ASN A 409 -0.30 -7.45 -8.52
N GLU A 410 0.75 -8.24 -8.75
CA GLU A 410 1.95 -7.80 -9.47
C GLU A 410 1.62 -7.38 -10.91
N LEU A 411 0.91 -8.24 -11.66
CA LEU A 411 0.48 -7.95 -13.03
C LEU A 411 -0.49 -6.75 -13.09
N TRP A 412 -1.41 -6.67 -12.13
CA TRP A 412 -2.37 -5.58 -12.03
C TRP A 412 -1.65 -4.26 -11.76
N ASN A 413 -0.73 -4.23 -10.79
CA ASN A 413 0.06 -3.05 -10.46
C ASN A 413 0.90 -2.58 -11.65
N GLN A 414 1.53 -3.50 -12.38
CA GLN A 414 2.29 -3.17 -13.57
C GLN A 414 1.39 -2.48 -14.62
N ARG A 415 0.26 -3.09 -14.97
CA ARG A 415 -0.69 -2.52 -15.95
C ARG A 415 -1.30 -1.22 -15.48
N PHE A 416 -1.62 -1.12 -14.20
CA PHE A 416 -2.10 0.11 -13.58
C PHE A 416 -1.07 1.23 -13.76
N MET A 417 0.21 0.99 -13.44
CA MET A 417 1.25 2.00 -13.63
C MET A 417 1.42 2.41 -15.10
N GLU A 418 1.37 1.45 -16.04
CA GLU A 418 1.45 1.71 -17.48
C GLU A 418 0.27 2.56 -18.00
N GLU A 419 -0.96 2.19 -17.64
CA GLU A 419 -2.16 2.94 -18.04
C GLU A 419 -2.24 4.30 -17.34
N ASN A 420 -1.83 4.39 -16.08
CA ASN A 420 -1.76 5.64 -15.32
C ASN A 420 -0.79 6.62 -15.99
N ALA A 421 0.42 6.16 -16.33
CA ALA A 421 1.41 6.97 -17.04
C ALA A 421 0.91 7.41 -18.42
N ARG A 422 0.23 6.53 -19.16
CA ARG A 422 -0.40 6.86 -20.45
C ARG A 422 -1.49 7.92 -20.29
N TYR A 423 -2.36 7.76 -19.31
CA TYR A 423 -3.45 8.69 -19.04
C TYR A 423 -2.91 10.08 -18.66
N PHE A 424 -1.91 10.15 -17.79
CA PHE A 424 -1.26 11.42 -17.44
C PHE A 424 -0.56 12.09 -18.60
N THR A 425 0.13 11.32 -19.44
CA THR A 425 0.74 11.86 -20.66
C THR A 425 -0.30 12.55 -21.53
N GLN A 426 -1.48 11.93 -21.69
CA GLN A 426 -2.59 12.52 -22.45
C GLN A 426 -3.19 13.76 -21.78
N LEU A 427 -3.29 13.80 -20.45
CA LEU A 427 -3.76 14.97 -19.72
C LEU A 427 -2.82 16.16 -19.91
N ILE A 428 -1.50 15.95 -19.79
CA ILE A 428 -0.48 16.97 -20.01
C ILE A 428 -0.53 17.50 -21.45
N GLU A 429 -0.70 16.62 -22.44
CA GLU A 429 -0.77 17.02 -23.86
C GLU A 429 -2.01 17.85 -24.20
N ARG A 430 -3.12 17.68 -23.47
CA ARG A 430 -4.38 18.42 -23.70
C ARG A 430 -4.52 19.65 -22.80
N GLY A 431 -3.87 19.63 -21.64
CA GLY A 431 -3.93 20.69 -20.63
C GLY A 431 -3.26 21.98 -21.10
N SER A 432 -3.75 23.11 -20.60
CA SER A 432 -3.11 24.41 -20.80
C SER A 432 -2.20 24.69 -19.62
N LEU A 433 -0.89 24.54 -19.79
CA LEU A 433 0.09 24.73 -18.72
C LEU A 433 1.28 25.56 -19.18
N THR A 434 1.80 26.39 -18.28
CA THR A 434 3.15 26.95 -18.44
C THR A 434 4.16 25.81 -18.50
N ASP A 435 5.20 25.94 -19.33
CA ASP A 435 6.23 24.91 -19.48
C ASP A 435 6.78 24.49 -18.10
N ILE A 436 6.74 23.18 -17.82
CA ILE A 436 7.09 22.63 -16.51
C ILE A 436 8.55 22.94 -16.17
N GLN A 437 9.46 22.90 -17.15
CA GLN A 437 10.88 23.21 -16.93
C GLN A 437 11.10 24.70 -16.65
N GLU A 438 10.30 25.58 -17.26
CA GLU A 438 10.28 27.00 -16.91
C GLU A 438 9.80 27.23 -15.49
N MET A 439 8.69 26.61 -15.09
CA MET A 439 8.17 26.69 -13.71
C MET A 439 9.19 26.17 -12.69
N GLU A 440 9.80 25.01 -12.96
CA GLU A 440 10.83 24.42 -12.09
C GLU A 440 12.04 25.36 -11.94
N ARG A 441 12.54 25.93 -13.05
CA ARG A 441 13.65 26.91 -13.00
C ARG A 441 13.30 28.15 -12.20
N ARG A 442 12.08 28.67 -12.34
CA ARG A 442 11.59 29.84 -11.58
C ARG A 442 11.52 29.53 -10.09
N LEU A 443 10.90 28.40 -9.72
CA LEU A 443 10.81 27.93 -8.34
C LEU A 443 12.20 27.73 -7.74
N PHE A 444 13.10 27.05 -8.45
CA PHE A 444 14.45 26.81 -7.97
C PHE A 444 15.22 28.10 -7.71
N ARG A 445 15.11 29.09 -8.61
CA ARG A 445 15.71 30.42 -8.40
C ARG A 445 15.14 31.10 -7.15
N ILE A 446 13.83 31.11 -7.00
CA ILE A 446 13.15 31.71 -5.83
C ILE A 446 13.59 31.01 -4.54
N ALA A 447 13.68 29.67 -4.54
CA ALA A 447 14.14 28.93 -3.39
C ALA A 447 15.60 29.27 -3.02
N ALA A 448 16.50 29.35 -4.00
CA ALA A 448 17.90 29.72 -3.75
C ALA A 448 18.00 31.14 -3.16
N GLU A 449 17.27 32.10 -3.73
CA GLU A 449 17.22 33.48 -3.21
C GLU A 449 16.67 33.53 -1.79
N ARG A 450 15.57 32.82 -1.52
CA ARG A 450 14.85 32.86 -0.24
C ARG A 450 15.55 32.12 0.89
N TYR A 451 16.18 30.98 0.63
CA TYR A 451 16.67 30.07 1.67
C TYR A 451 18.18 30.02 1.77
N LEU A 452 18.90 30.15 0.65
CA LEU A 452 20.36 30.05 0.64
C LEU A 452 21.03 31.43 0.84
N LEU A 453 20.53 32.48 0.16
CA LEU A 453 21.10 33.82 0.25
C LEU A 453 20.67 34.54 1.54
N ALA A 454 19.37 34.53 1.84
CA ALA A 454 18.86 35.21 3.04
C ALA A 454 19.31 34.56 4.37
N GLY A 455 19.79 33.31 4.36
CA GLY A 455 20.33 32.65 5.56
C GLY A 455 21.78 33.03 5.90
N ARG A 456 22.43 33.87 5.08
CA ARG A 456 23.84 34.27 5.23
C ARG A 456 24.02 35.72 5.73
N GLU A 457 22.93 36.48 5.82
CA GLU A 457 22.87 37.78 6.51
C GLU A 457 22.52 37.55 7.98
#